data_AF-A7TBC8-F1
#
_entry.id   AF-A7TBC8-F1
#
_cell.length_a   1.000
_cell.length_b   1.000
_cell.length_c   1.000
_cell.angle_alpha   90.00
_cell.angle_beta   90.00
_cell.angle_gamma   90.00
#
_symmetry.space_group_name_H-M   'P 1'
#
loop_
_entity.id
_entity.type
_entity.pdbx_description
1 polymer ?
#
loop_
_entity_poly.entity_id
_entity_poly.type
_entity_poly.pdbx_seq_one_letter_code
_entity_poly.pdbx_strand_id
1 'polypeptide(L)'
;MSRHPDGYNVQTYKFDFFNYAGINRPVKLYTTPVVFLSDITITTSFHGNVGTVKFLSVVGAIKSIPRGDINMKYELLDHEGFVVETVEGTEKFEGELTVRNPVLWWPIGMTNNTAYLYTLKVR
;
A
#
# COMPACT_ATOMS: atom_id res chain seq x y z
N MET A 1 -30.92 46.58 -14.48
CA MET A 1 -30.20 46.16 -15.70
C MET A 1 -29.02 45.32 -15.27
N SER A 2 -28.96 44.05 -15.70
CA SER A 2 -27.77 43.22 -15.51
C SER A 2 -26.59 43.89 -16.23
N ARG A 3 -25.47 44.10 -15.53
CA ARG A 3 -24.25 44.68 -16.09
C ARG A 3 -23.41 43.67 -16.90
N HIS A 4 -23.89 42.43 -17.03
CA HIS A 4 -23.16 41.35 -17.67
C HIS A 4 -23.69 41.05 -19.07
N PRO A 5 -22.80 40.74 -20.02
CA PRO A 5 -23.19 40.36 -21.38
C PRO A 5 -23.86 38.99 -21.41
N ASP A 6 -24.55 38.70 -22.51
CA ASP A 6 -25.15 37.39 -22.74
C ASP A 6 -24.07 36.28 -22.73
N GLY A 7 -24.36 35.19 -22.02
CA GLY A 7 -23.43 34.06 -21.86
C GLY A 7 -22.42 34.19 -20.70
N TYR A 8 -22.47 35.28 -19.92
CA TYR A 8 -21.63 35.42 -18.72
C TYR A 8 -21.92 34.35 -17.67
N ASN A 9 -20.88 33.68 -17.19
CA ASN A 9 -20.97 32.67 -16.13
C ASN A 9 -19.77 32.77 -15.18
N VAL A 10 -19.99 32.43 -13.91
CA VAL A 10 -18.98 32.42 -12.85
C VAL A 10 -19.08 31.11 -12.11
N GLN A 11 -17.93 30.53 -11.81
CA GLN A 11 -17.85 29.36 -10.96
C GLN A 11 -17.58 29.79 -9.51
N THR A 12 -18.54 29.51 -8.63
CA THR A 12 -18.46 29.89 -7.21
C THR A 12 -18.19 28.66 -6.34
N TYR A 13 -17.30 28.80 -5.37
CA TYR A 13 -16.91 27.75 -4.43
C TYR A 13 -16.98 28.24 -2.98
N LYS A 14 -17.00 27.28 -2.03
CA LYS A 14 -16.98 27.55 -0.58
C LYS A 14 -15.67 27.09 0.08
N PHE A 15 -14.67 26.73 -0.70
CA PHE A 15 -13.34 26.35 -0.21
C PHE A 15 -12.33 27.49 -0.42
N ASP A 16 -11.32 27.56 0.46
CA ASP A 16 -10.27 28.59 0.44
C ASP A 16 -8.96 28.05 -0.19
N PHE A 17 -9.07 27.58 -1.43
CA PHE A 17 -7.93 27.23 -2.28
C PHE A 17 -8.31 27.46 -3.74
N PHE A 18 -7.33 27.69 -4.61
CA PHE A 18 -7.61 27.88 -6.03
C PHE A 18 -7.98 26.54 -6.69
N ASN A 19 -9.02 26.53 -7.54
CA ASN A 19 -9.40 25.34 -8.32
C ASN A 19 -8.43 25.10 -9.49
N TYR A 20 -7.19 24.67 -9.19
CA TYR A 20 -6.20 24.31 -10.20
C TYR A 20 -6.69 23.12 -11.05
N ALA A 21 -6.49 23.21 -12.36
CA ALA A 21 -6.86 22.18 -13.32
C ALA A 21 -5.64 21.69 -14.11
N GLY A 22 -5.69 20.43 -14.56
CA GLY A 22 -4.63 19.79 -15.33
C GLY A 22 -4.29 18.39 -14.81
N ILE A 23 -3.25 17.79 -15.39
CA ILE A 23 -2.71 16.49 -14.97
C ILE A 23 -1.65 16.75 -13.89
N ASN A 24 -2.10 16.80 -12.64
CA ASN A 24 -1.26 17.19 -11.49
C ASN A 24 -0.39 16.03 -10.93
N ARG A 25 -0.48 14.83 -11.51
CA ARG A 25 0.29 13.65 -11.09
C ARG A 25 0.88 12.93 -12.31
N PRO A 26 1.99 12.20 -12.16
CA PRO A 26 2.65 11.54 -13.29
C PRO A 26 1.76 10.56 -14.05
N VAL A 27 1.84 10.58 -15.39
CA VAL A 27 1.29 9.53 -16.26
C VAL A 27 2.39 8.53 -16.57
N LYS A 28 2.15 7.24 -16.31
CA LYS A 28 3.14 6.17 -16.47
C LYS A 28 2.55 4.99 -17.22
N LEU A 29 3.36 4.36 -18.05
CA LEU A 29 3.12 3.01 -18.56
C LEU A 29 4.02 2.04 -17.80
N TYR A 30 3.48 0.90 -17.40
CA TYR A 30 4.22 -0.16 -16.73
C TYR A 30 3.67 -1.52 -17.17
N THR A 31 4.48 -2.57 -17.00
CA THR A 31 4.12 -3.94 -17.36
C THR A 31 4.15 -4.83 -16.14
N THR A 32 3.26 -5.81 -16.10
CA THR A 32 3.27 -6.91 -15.13
C THR A 32 3.32 -8.24 -15.89
N PRO A 33 3.75 -9.34 -15.26
CA PRO A 33 3.56 -10.66 -15.83
C PRO A 33 2.06 -11.01 -15.93
N VAL A 34 1.74 -12.09 -16.63
CA VAL A 34 0.35 -12.59 -16.78
C VAL A 34 -0.26 -13.11 -15.46
N VAL A 35 0.58 -13.37 -14.46
CA VAL A 35 0.22 -13.58 -13.05
C VAL A 35 0.88 -12.45 -12.26
N PHE A 36 0.08 -11.68 -11.53
CA PHE A 36 0.57 -10.49 -10.83
C PHE A 36 -0.23 -10.20 -9.56
N LEU A 37 0.44 -9.60 -8.58
CA LEU A 37 -0.21 -9.04 -7.40
C LEU A 37 -1.01 -7.80 -7.82
N SER A 38 -2.34 -7.88 -7.79
CA SER A 38 -3.21 -6.77 -8.16
C SER A 38 -3.46 -5.82 -6.99
N ASP A 39 -3.51 -6.36 -5.77
CA ASP A 39 -3.71 -5.58 -4.56
C ASP A 39 -3.08 -6.30 -3.36
N ILE A 40 -2.72 -5.51 -2.34
CA ILE A 40 -2.31 -6.02 -1.04
C ILE A 40 -2.78 -5.08 0.05
N THR A 41 -3.53 -5.64 1.00
CA THR A 41 -3.94 -4.96 2.22
C THR A 41 -3.09 -5.46 3.37
N ILE A 42 -2.50 -4.52 4.13
CA ILE A 42 -1.69 -4.83 5.30
C ILE A 42 -2.34 -4.15 6.50
N THR A 43 -2.51 -4.90 7.59
CA THR A 43 -2.91 -4.35 8.89
C THR A 43 -1.92 -4.79 9.95
N THR A 44 -1.50 -3.84 10.78
CA THR A 44 -0.50 -4.10 11.82
C THR A 44 -1.11 -3.88 13.20
N SER A 45 -0.78 -4.76 14.14
CA SER A 45 -1.09 -4.60 15.55
C SER A 45 0.11 -5.00 16.40
N PHE A 46 0.07 -4.72 17.70
CA PHE A 46 1.06 -5.27 18.63
C PHE A 46 0.40 -5.53 19.98
N HIS A 47 0.90 -6.53 20.70
CA HIS A 47 0.51 -6.84 22.07
C HIS A 47 1.75 -7.20 22.88
N GLY A 48 2.02 -6.45 23.95
CA GLY A 48 3.26 -6.56 24.71
C GLY A 48 4.47 -6.28 23.82
N ASN A 49 5.37 -7.25 23.71
CA ASN A 49 6.56 -7.17 22.86
C ASN A 49 6.43 -7.93 21.54
N VAL A 50 5.22 -8.24 21.09
CA VAL A 50 4.97 -8.97 19.85
C VAL A 50 4.18 -8.09 18.90
N GLY A 51 4.75 -7.82 17.73
CA GLY A 51 4.09 -7.17 16.60
C GLY A 51 3.52 -8.20 15.63
N THR A 52 2.35 -7.93 15.10
CA THR A 52 1.60 -8.76 14.16
C THR A 52 1.40 -7.95 12.88
N VAL A 53 1.80 -8.53 11.74
CA VAL A 53 1.56 -7.98 10.39
C VAL A 53 0.65 -8.94 9.65
N LYS A 54 -0.62 -8.59 9.51
CA LYS A 54 -1.61 -9.36 8.74
C LYS A 54 -1.66 -8.84 7.32
N PHE A 55 -1.73 -9.75 6.36
CA PHE A 55 -1.83 -9.42 4.94
C PHE A 55 -3.00 -10.16 4.29
N LEU A 56 -3.58 -9.49 3.29
CA LEU A 56 -4.53 -10.04 2.33
C LEU A 56 -4.12 -9.57 0.94
N SER A 57 -3.79 -10.52 0.07
CA SER A 57 -3.27 -10.33 -1.27
C SER A 57 -4.31 -10.74 -2.30
N VAL A 58 -4.51 -9.91 -3.30
CA VAL A 58 -5.35 -10.22 -4.48
C VAL A 58 -4.42 -10.44 -5.67
N VAL A 59 -4.57 -11.58 -6.34
CA VAL A 59 -3.74 -11.95 -7.50
C VAL A 59 -4.60 -11.97 -8.75
N GLY A 60 -4.16 -11.23 -9.75
CA GLY A 60 -4.69 -11.30 -11.11
C GLY A 60 -3.92 -12.36 -11.91
N ALA A 61 -4.64 -13.23 -12.61
CA ALA A 61 -4.08 -14.22 -13.51
C ALA A 61 -4.94 -14.40 -14.76
N ILE A 62 -4.34 -14.84 -15.86
CA ILE A 62 -5.09 -15.30 -17.03
C ILE A 62 -5.88 -16.58 -16.71
N LYS A 63 -7.03 -16.77 -17.38
CA LYS A 63 -7.97 -17.87 -17.10
C LYS A 63 -7.37 -19.29 -17.18
N SER A 64 -6.28 -19.46 -17.91
CA SER A 64 -5.61 -20.76 -18.09
C SER A 64 -4.73 -21.17 -16.91
N ILE A 65 -4.48 -20.28 -15.94
CA ILE A 65 -3.66 -20.57 -14.76
C ILE A 65 -4.60 -20.79 -13.56
N PRO A 66 -4.71 -22.02 -13.05
CA PRO A 66 -5.46 -22.32 -11.84
C PRO A 66 -4.88 -21.57 -10.63
N ARG A 67 -5.75 -21.16 -9.71
CA ARG A 67 -5.35 -20.48 -8.47
C ARG A 67 -4.42 -21.33 -7.60
N GLY A 68 -4.61 -22.65 -7.59
CA GLY A 68 -3.79 -23.60 -6.83
C GLY A 68 -2.34 -23.71 -7.31
N ASP A 69 -2.07 -23.34 -8.56
CA ASP A 69 -0.72 -23.37 -9.14
C ASP A 69 0.08 -22.10 -8.81
N ILE A 70 -0.55 -21.13 -8.13
CA ILE A 70 0.09 -19.88 -7.71
C ILE A 70 0.71 -20.09 -6.33
N ASN A 71 2.03 -20.12 -6.30
CA ASN A 71 2.81 -20.07 -5.07
C ASN A 71 3.10 -18.61 -4.71
N MET A 72 2.88 -18.26 -3.44
CA MET A 72 3.16 -16.93 -2.91
C MET A 72 4.23 -17.02 -1.85
N LYS A 73 5.20 -16.12 -1.87
CA LYS A 73 6.19 -15.94 -0.80
C LYS A 73 6.19 -14.51 -0.27
N TYR A 74 6.13 -14.39 1.05
CA TYR A 74 6.15 -13.14 1.79
C TYR A 74 7.38 -13.11 2.67
N GLU A 75 8.22 -12.10 2.50
CA GLU A 75 9.38 -11.84 3.36
C GLU A 75 9.18 -10.46 4.00
N LEU A 76 9.21 -10.40 5.33
CA LEU A 76 9.26 -9.13 6.06
C LEU A 76 10.72 -8.78 6.30
N LEU A 77 11.17 -7.64 5.78
CA LEU A 77 12.53 -7.17 5.93
C LEU A 77 12.58 -5.97 6.86
N ASP A 78 13.61 -5.91 7.72
CA ASP A 78 13.92 -4.71 8.49
C ASP A 78 14.56 -3.61 7.62
N HIS A 79 14.94 -2.49 8.26
CA HIS A 79 15.51 -1.34 7.57
C HIS A 79 16.90 -1.59 6.95
N GLU A 80 17.62 -2.62 7.40
CA GLU A 80 18.92 -3.03 6.84
C GLU A 80 18.74 -4.06 5.72
N GLY A 81 17.51 -4.53 5.48
CA GLY A 81 17.19 -5.53 4.47
C GLY A 81 17.37 -6.96 4.95
N PHE A 82 17.46 -7.20 6.27
CA PHE A 82 17.46 -8.56 6.81
C PHE A 82 16.02 -9.08 6.92
N VAL A 83 15.82 -10.34 6.54
CA VAL A 83 14.53 -11.01 6.68
C VAL A 83 14.30 -11.33 8.16
N VAL A 84 13.26 -10.72 8.73
CA VAL A 84 12.87 -10.94 10.13
C VAL A 84 11.75 -11.97 10.27
N GLU A 85 10.97 -12.20 9.21
CA GLU A 85 9.94 -13.24 9.17
C GLU A 85 9.59 -13.63 7.72
N THR A 86 9.15 -14.87 7.49
CA THR A 86 8.79 -15.38 6.16
C THR A 86 7.59 -16.31 6.21
N VAL A 87 6.73 -16.21 5.21
CA VAL A 87 5.60 -17.13 5.00
C VAL A 87 5.53 -17.46 3.51
N GLU A 88 5.35 -18.74 3.18
CA GLU A 88 5.21 -19.19 1.81
C GLU A 88 4.15 -20.28 1.67
N GLY A 89 3.62 -20.45 0.46
CA GLY A 89 2.73 -21.55 0.15
C GLY A 89 1.88 -21.33 -1.10
N THR A 90 1.34 -22.43 -1.60
CA THR A 90 0.26 -22.42 -2.58
C THR A 90 -1.01 -21.89 -1.94
N GLU A 91 -1.76 -21.09 -2.70
CA GLU A 91 -3.01 -20.46 -2.24
C GLU A 91 -2.87 -19.57 -0.99
N LYS A 92 -1.65 -19.15 -0.64
CA LYS A 92 -1.39 -18.29 0.52
C LYS A 92 -1.69 -16.82 0.19
N PHE A 93 -2.95 -16.53 -0.06
CA PHE A 93 -3.43 -15.17 -0.35
C PHE A 93 -3.68 -14.35 0.91
N GLU A 94 -3.67 -14.97 2.08
CA GLU A 94 -3.80 -14.28 3.36
C GLU A 94 -2.93 -14.95 4.43
N GLY A 95 -2.58 -14.18 5.45
CA GLY A 95 -1.76 -14.69 6.54
C GLY A 95 -1.31 -13.61 7.52
N GLU A 96 -0.40 -14.03 8.39
CA GLU A 96 0.18 -13.21 9.45
C GLU A 96 1.67 -13.49 9.55
N LEU A 97 2.45 -12.44 9.82
CA LEU A 97 3.87 -12.46 10.14
C LEU A 97 4.04 -11.87 11.54
N THR A 98 4.88 -12.50 12.37
CA THR A 98 5.05 -12.12 13.77
C THR A 98 6.47 -11.63 14.02
N VAL A 99 6.60 -10.44 14.62
CA VAL A 99 7.89 -9.83 14.95
C VAL A 99 8.03 -9.70 16.46
N ARG A 100 9.05 -10.32 17.04
CA ARG A 100 9.38 -10.13 18.47
C ARG A 100 10.19 -8.86 18.65
N ASN A 101 9.88 -8.13 19.72
CA ASN A 101 10.45 -6.83 20.06
C ASN A 101 10.45 -5.87 18.84
N PRO A 102 9.27 -5.58 18.24
CA PRO A 102 9.20 -4.79 17.02
C PRO A 102 9.69 -3.35 17.25
N VAL A 103 10.36 -2.80 16.26
CA VAL A 103 10.65 -1.36 16.22
C VAL A 103 9.43 -0.66 15.61
N LEU A 104 8.64 0.00 16.46
CA LEU A 104 7.38 0.63 16.03
C LEU A 104 7.64 1.90 15.21
N TRP A 105 6.74 2.17 14.26
CA TRP A 105 6.69 3.46 13.59
C TRP A 105 6.19 4.53 14.56
N TRP A 106 6.99 5.57 14.77
CA TRP A 106 6.62 6.72 15.62
C TRP A 106 6.61 8.03 14.82
N PRO A 107 5.65 8.94 15.07
CA PRO A 107 5.69 10.30 14.57
C PRO A 107 6.95 11.06 15.00
N ILE A 108 7.33 12.07 14.20
CA ILE A 108 8.43 12.97 14.53
C ILE A 108 8.17 13.63 15.90
N GLY A 109 9.16 13.57 16.79
CA GLY A 109 9.11 14.18 18.11
C GLY A 109 8.64 13.27 19.25
N MET A 110 8.20 12.03 18.97
CA MET A 110 7.80 11.08 20.02
C MET A 110 8.96 10.21 20.54
N THR A 111 9.94 9.92 19.69
CA THR A 111 11.12 9.10 20.03
C THR A 111 12.33 9.56 19.22
N ASN A 112 13.52 9.01 19.52
CA ASN A 112 14.73 9.23 18.70
C ASN A 112 14.74 8.43 17.40
N ASN A 113 13.88 7.41 17.27
CA ASN A 113 13.78 6.57 16.09
C ASN A 113 12.37 6.66 15.50
N THR A 114 12.19 7.63 14.62
CA THR A 114 10.89 8.01 14.06
C THR A 114 10.74 7.46 12.66
N ALA A 115 9.49 7.24 12.25
CA ALA A 115 9.16 6.76 10.92
C ALA A 115 9.86 5.45 10.50
N TYR A 116 10.12 4.55 11.45
CA TYR A 116 10.70 3.24 11.18
C TYR A 116 9.80 2.43 10.24
N LEU A 117 10.36 1.85 9.18
CA LEU A 117 9.63 1.07 8.19
C LEU A 117 10.25 -0.32 8.03
N TYR A 118 9.38 -1.33 8.06
CA TYR A 118 9.67 -2.64 7.51
C TYR A 118 9.25 -2.68 6.04
N THR A 119 9.86 -3.56 5.26
CA THR A 119 9.48 -3.83 3.86
C THR A 119 8.81 -5.20 3.78
N LEU A 120 7.56 -5.26 3.33
CA LEU A 120 6.93 -6.54 2.95
C LEU A 120 7.23 -6.82 1.48
N LYS A 121 8.06 -7.82 1.23
CA LYS A 121 8.40 -8.28 -0.12
C LYS A 121 7.55 -9.48 -0.49
N VAL A 122 6.84 -9.36 -1.61
CA VAL A 122 5.98 -10.42 -2.14
C VAL A 122 6.59 -10.96 -3.42
N ARG A 123 6.62 -12.29 -3.56
CA ARG A 123 7.08 -13.00 -4.77
C ARG A 123 6.06 -14.05 -5.18
#